data_AF-A0A7K1A7V0-F1
#
_entry.id   AF-A0A7K1A7V0-F1
#
_cell.length_a   1.000
_cell.length_b   1.000
_cell.length_c   1.000
_cell.angle_alpha   90.00
_cell.angle_beta   90.00
_cell.angle_gamma   90.00
#
_symmetry.space_group_name_H-M   'P 1'
#
loop_
_entity.id
_entity.type
_entity.pdbx_description
1 polymer ?
#
loop_
_entity_poly.entity_id
_entity_poly.type
_entity_poly.pdbx_seq_one_letter_code
_entity_poly.pdbx_strand_id
1 'polypeptide(L)'
;MAATTQRSAAPSRRGASSTTHDSSILGTELVPPGSNLVILRGLIRRDPEFRVLPSGDELVSLDLTVRDGELPAESVPVVWHNPTAAAAKFVEGDDVVVVGRVRRRFFRAGGSTASRTEVHADKILSARSGVRIRTALEPRVDDLNL
;
A
#
# COMPACT_ATOMS: atom_id res chain seq x y z
N MET A 1 19.88 -78.71 -25.45
CA MET A 1 18.71 -78.13 -24.75
C MET A 1 18.83 -76.60 -24.81
N ALA A 2 17.72 -75.86 -24.82
CA ALA A 2 17.70 -74.39 -24.63
C ALA A 2 18.01 -74.04 -23.14
N ALA A 3 18.18 -72.82 -22.62
CA ALA A 3 18.11 -71.42 -23.10
C ALA A 3 18.96 -70.56 -22.09
N THR A 4 19.16 -69.22 -22.16
CA THR A 4 18.89 -68.18 -23.17
C THR A 4 19.87 -66.99 -22.95
N THR A 5 20.02 -66.09 -23.92
CA THR A 5 20.90 -64.90 -23.87
C THR A 5 20.32 -63.74 -23.05
N GLN A 6 21.17 -62.98 -22.32
CA GLN A 6 20.99 -61.53 -22.19
C GLN A 6 22.31 -60.77 -21.97
N ARG A 7 22.58 -59.80 -22.86
CA ARG A 7 23.63 -58.77 -22.71
C ARG A 7 22.98 -57.50 -22.16
N SER A 8 23.62 -56.84 -21.19
CA SER A 8 23.26 -55.48 -20.79
C SER A 8 24.28 -54.49 -21.36
N ALA A 9 23.80 -53.36 -21.87
CA ALA A 9 24.62 -52.28 -22.42
C ALA A 9 24.01 -50.93 -22.04
N ALA A 10 24.87 -49.95 -21.77
CA ALA A 10 24.55 -48.54 -21.58
C ALA A 10 25.42 -47.71 -22.54
N PRO A 11 25.24 -46.38 -22.68
CA PRO A 11 24.08 -45.54 -22.35
C PRO A 11 23.58 -44.75 -23.59
N SER A 12 22.49 -43.97 -23.50
CA SER A 12 22.27 -42.87 -24.46
C SER A 12 21.46 -41.70 -23.89
N ARG A 13 21.94 -40.47 -24.14
CA ARG A 13 21.18 -39.22 -23.91
C ARG A 13 20.20 -38.98 -25.06
N ARG A 14 18.93 -38.70 -24.74
CA ARG A 14 17.87 -38.07 -25.54
C ARG A 14 16.63 -37.99 -24.64
N GLY A 15 15.81 -36.95 -24.62
CA GLY A 15 15.89 -35.59 -25.16
C GLY A 15 14.82 -34.77 -24.42
N ALA A 16 14.97 -33.44 -24.30
CA ALA A 16 14.01 -32.65 -23.54
C ALA A 16 12.63 -32.67 -24.23
N SER A 17 11.63 -33.30 -23.61
CA SER A 17 10.25 -33.21 -24.05
C SER A 17 9.73 -31.80 -23.74
N SER A 18 9.50 -31.01 -24.79
CA SER A 18 8.86 -29.71 -24.69
C SER A 18 7.40 -29.88 -24.30
N THR A 19 7.13 -30.00 -22.99
CA THR A 19 5.77 -29.93 -22.47
C THR A 19 5.31 -28.48 -22.54
N THR A 20 4.77 -28.08 -23.70
CA THR A 20 4.07 -26.81 -23.89
C THR A 20 3.06 -26.67 -22.76
N HIS A 21 3.36 -25.79 -21.79
CA HIS A 21 2.40 -25.48 -20.75
C HIS A 21 1.32 -24.63 -21.40
N ASP A 22 0.14 -25.21 -21.50
CA ASP A 22 -1.07 -24.51 -21.93
C ASP A 22 -1.38 -23.42 -20.91
N SER A 23 -1.04 -22.18 -21.27
CA SER A 23 -1.09 -21.00 -20.40
C SER A 23 -2.52 -20.55 -20.03
N SER A 24 -3.55 -21.32 -20.39
CA SER A 24 -4.93 -20.82 -20.46
C SER A 24 -5.75 -20.92 -19.17
N ILE A 25 -5.57 -21.94 -18.32
CA ILE A 25 -6.44 -22.16 -17.15
C ILE A 25 -5.69 -22.60 -15.88
N LEU A 26 -5.05 -21.64 -15.22
CA LEU A 26 -5.02 -21.58 -13.76
C LEU A 26 -5.42 -20.16 -13.35
N GLY A 27 -6.72 -19.89 -13.48
CA GLY A 27 -7.33 -18.65 -13.05
C GLY A 27 -7.06 -18.46 -11.57
N THR A 28 -6.15 -17.53 -11.25
CA THR A 28 -6.24 -16.83 -9.99
C THR A 28 -7.55 -16.05 -10.10
N GLU A 29 -8.59 -16.50 -9.39
CA GLU A 29 -9.77 -15.68 -9.16
C GLU A 29 -9.27 -14.45 -8.41
N LEU A 30 -9.00 -13.39 -9.17
CA LEU A 30 -8.56 -12.12 -8.62
C LEU A 30 -9.64 -11.71 -7.63
N VAL A 31 -9.24 -11.46 -6.38
CA VAL A 31 -10.14 -10.91 -5.36
C VAL A 31 -10.94 -9.79 -6.02
N PRO A 32 -12.29 -9.86 -6.04
CA PRO A 32 -13.11 -8.90 -6.76
C PRO A 32 -12.67 -7.48 -6.42
N PRO A 33 -12.60 -6.56 -7.42
CA PRO A 33 -12.07 -5.23 -7.19
C PRO A 33 -12.85 -4.53 -6.06
N GLY A 34 -12.15 -4.31 -4.95
CA GLY A 34 -12.72 -3.74 -3.74
C GLY A 34 -12.18 -2.33 -3.48
N SER A 35 -12.98 -1.54 -2.77
CA SER A 35 -12.67 -0.16 -2.44
C SER A 35 -11.85 -0.03 -1.16
N ASN A 36 -10.91 0.91 -1.14
CA ASN A 36 -10.08 1.24 0.02
C ASN A 36 -9.97 2.77 0.11
N LEU A 37 -10.93 3.37 0.80
CA LEU A 37 -10.98 4.80 1.10
C LEU A 37 -10.82 5.00 2.61
N VAL A 38 -9.99 5.97 2.96
CA VAL A 38 -9.82 6.48 4.32
C VAL A 38 -10.07 7.98 4.32
N ILE A 39 -10.86 8.42 5.29
CA ILE A 39 -11.04 9.83 5.63
C ILE A 39 -10.68 9.96 7.11
N LEU A 40 -9.67 10.77 7.43
CA LEU A 40 -9.34 11.13 8.81
C LEU A 40 -9.50 12.63 8.98
N ARG A 41 -9.91 13.06 10.18
CA ARG A 41 -9.67 14.42 10.67
C ARG A 41 -8.90 14.33 11.98
N GLY A 42 -7.87 15.14 12.14
CA GLY A 42 -7.06 15.13 13.35
C GLY A 42 -6.02 16.24 13.37
N LEU A 43 -5.34 16.34 14.50
CA LEU A 43 -4.25 17.29 14.70
C LEU A 43 -2.91 16.65 14.32
N ILE A 44 -2.05 17.39 13.63
CA ILE A 44 -0.67 16.99 13.39
C ILE A 44 0.09 16.97 14.72
N ARG A 45 0.67 15.82 15.10
CA ARG A 45 1.29 15.59 16.43
C ARG A 45 2.71 16.16 16.57
N ARG A 46 3.41 16.37 15.46
CA ARG A 46 4.72 17.04 15.36
C ARG A 46 4.91 17.53 13.93
N ASP A 47 5.82 18.48 13.71
CA ASP A 47 6.12 19.00 12.37
C ASP A 47 6.33 17.86 11.33
N PRO A 48 5.77 17.98 10.10
CA PRO A 48 5.89 16.94 9.08
C PRO A 48 7.35 16.65 8.68
N GLU A 49 7.69 15.37 8.59
CA GLU A 49 9.04 14.92 8.21
C GLU A 49 9.15 14.78 6.70
N PHE A 50 9.94 15.66 6.07
CA PHE A 50 10.21 15.64 4.62
C PHE A 50 11.46 14.82 4.28
N ARG A 51 11.37 14.01 3.23
CA ARG A 51 12.45 13.13 2.75
C ARG A 51 12.38 12.98 1.24
N VAL A 52 13.53 13.04 0.57
CA VAL A 52 13.69 12.55 -0.81
C VAL A 52 14.13 11.09 -0.74
N LEU A 53 13.48 10.22 -1.52
CA LEU A 53 13.82 8.80 -1.62
C LEU A 53 14.96 8.58 -2.63
N PRO A 54 15.66 7.42 -2.59
CA PRO A 54 16.69 7.11 -3.59
C PRO A 54 16.18 7.06 -5.05
N SER A 55 14.87 6.95 -5.26
CA SER A 55 14.21 7.08 -6.57
C SER A 55 14.08 8.53 -7.08
N GLY A 56 14.32 9.52 -6.21
CA GLY A 56 14.00 10.93 -6.46
C GLY A 56 12.59 11.34 -6.00
N ASP A 57 11.71 10.40 -5.66
CA ASP A 57 10.37 10.71 -5.14
C ASP A 57 10.44 11.48 -3.81
N GLU A 58 9.56 12.46 -3.65
CA GLU A 58 9.36 13.16 -2.38
C GLU A 58 8.41 12.38 -1.47
N LEU A 59 8.69 12.43 -0.17
CA LEU A 59 7.92 11.77 0.87
C LEU A 59 7.72 12.71 2.05
N VAL A 60 6.48 12.85 2.50
CA VAL A 60 6.14 13.45 3.80
C VAL A 60 5.63 12.36 4.72
N SER A 61 6.14 12.31 5.95
CA SER A 61 5.57 11.49 7.02
C SER A 61 4.98 12.38 8.11
N LEU A 62 3.77 12.06 8.55
CA LEU A 62 3.06 12.74 9.62
C LEU A 62 2.53 11.69 10.61
N ASP A 63 2.40 12.05 11.88
CA ASP A 63 1.58 11.29 12.83
C ASP A 63 0.39 12.18 13.23
N LEU A 64 -0.83 11.72 13.00
CA LEU A 64 -2.04 12.43 13.42
C LEU A 64 -2.56 11.93 14.76
N THR A 65 -3.09 12.85 15.56
CA THR A 65 -3.95 12.52 16.71
C THR A 65 -5.39 12.71 16.28
N VAL A 66 -6.11 11.61 16.12
CA VAL A 66 -7.54 11.56 15.78
C VAL A 66 -8.34 11.43 17.07
N ARG A 67 -9.45 12.17 17.18
CA ARG A 67 -10.42 12.07 18.28
C ARG A 67 -11.81 11.98 17.67
N ASP A 68 -12.55 10.94 18.00
CA ASP A 68 -13.90 10.69 17.51
C ASP A 68 -14.86 10.59 18.71
N GLY A 69 -15.59 11.68 18.96
CA GLY A 69 -16.45 11.82 20.14
C GLY A 69 -15.70 11.53 21.45
N GLU A 70 -16.26 10.60 22.23
CA GLU A 70 -15.72 10.16 23.53
C GLU A 70 -14.72 8.98 23.41
N LEU A 71 -14.36 8.56 22.20
CA LEU A 71 -13.39 7.48 22.02
C LEU A 71 -11.96 7.93 22.41
N PRO A 72 -11.11 7.02 22.93
CA PRO A 72 -9.70 7.32 23.18
C PRO A 72 -9.00 7.85 21.92
N ALA A 73 -8.13 8.83 22.08
CA ALA A 73 -7.43 9.44 20.97
C ALA A 73 -6.51 8.42 20.25
N GLU A 74 -6.68 8.27 18.95
CA GLU A 74 -5.88 7.37 18.12
C GLU A 74 -4.67 8.10 17.53
N SER A 75 -3.51 7.44 17.53
CA SER A 75 -2.30 7.93 16.85
C SER A 75 -2.17 7.23 15.50
N VAL A 76 -2.43 7.94 14.40
CA VAL A 76 -2.45 7.35 13.05
C VAL A 76 -1.25 7.85 12.23
N PRO A 77 -0.33 6.96 11.81
CA PRO A 77 0.76 7.33 10.92
C PRO A 77 0.25 7.54 9.49
N VAL A 78 0.60 8.67 8.90
CA VAL A 78 0.22 9.09 7.56
C VAL A 78 1.48 9.31 6.71
N VAL A 79 1.44 8.83 5.47
CA VAL A 79 2.52 8.95 4.49
C VAL A 79 1.97 9.58 3.21
N TRP A 80 2.58 10.66 2.74
CA TRP A 80 2.20 11.35 1.50
C TRP A 80 3.37 11.28 0.50
N HIS A 81 3.21 10.49 -0.54
CA HIS A 81 4.15 10.42 -1.66
C HIS A 81 3.90 11.56 -2.64
N ASN A 82 4.97 12.16 -3.17
CA ASN A 82 4.96 13.25 -4.15
C ASN A 82 3.93 14.35 -3.80
N PRO A 83 4.09 14.96 -2.61
CA PRO A 83 3.15 15.94 -2.06
C PRO A 83 3.02 17.16 -2.97
N THR A 84 1.89 17.85 -2.88
CA THR A 84 1.80 19.21 -3.44
C THR A 84 2.63 20.19 -2.60
N ALA A 85 3.11 21.29 -3.20
CA ALA A 85 3.83 22.36 -2.50
C ALA A 85 3.06 23.00 -1.31
N ALA A 86 1.76 22.70 -1.14
CA ALA A 86 1.01 23.08 0.05
C ALA A 86 1.44 22.30 1.31
N ALA A 87 2.11 21.14 1.17
CA ALA A 87 2.55 20.33 2.31
C ALA A 87 3.54 21.07 3.21
N ALA A 88 4.44 21.87 2.64
CA ALA A 88 5.41 22.70 3.35
C ALA A 88 4.80 23.82 4.22
N LYS A 89 3.46 23.94 4.25
CA LYS A 89 2.73 24.90 5.09
C LYS A 89 2.10 24.27 6.33
N PHE A 90 2.13 22.94 6.45
CA PHE A 90 1.59 22.23 7.61
C PHE A 90 2.63 22.13 8.72
N VAL A 91 2.21 22.35 9.96
CA VAL A 91 3.05 22.33 11.17
C VAL A 91 2.38 21.54 12.30
N GLU A 92 3.08 21.32 13.41
CA GLU A 92 2.49 20.78 14.64
C GLU A 92 1.22 21.56 15.07
N GLY A 93 0.20 20.83 15.48
CA GLY A 93 -1.07 21.39 15.97
C GLY A 93 -2.10 21.72 14.88
N ASP A 94 -1.75 21.70 13.59
CA ASP A 94 -2.70 21.95 12.50
C ASP A 94 -3.82 20.90 12.46
N ASP A 95 -5.08 21.37 12.43
CA ASP A 95 -6.27 20.55 12.18
C ASP A 95 -6.42 20.30 10.67
N VAL A 96 -6.27 19.03 10.28
CA VAL A 96 -6.26 18.58 8.89
C VAL A 96 -7.24 17.44 8.64
N VAL A 97 -7.75 17.42 7.42
CA VAL A 97 -8.46 16.28 6.84
C VAL A 97 -7.54 15.57 5.84
N VAL A 98 -7.37 14.27 6.02
CA VAL A 98 -6.63 13.38 5.11
C VAL A 98 -7.63 12.56 4.31
N VAL A 99 -7.43 12.50 3.00
CA VAL A 99 -8.11 11.59 2.09
C VAL A 99 -7.08 10.66 1.49
N GLY A 100 -7.29 9.34 1.59
CA GLY A 100 -6.30 8.36 1.18
C GLY A 100 -6.79 6.92 1.33
N ARG A 101 -5.88 6.02 1.67
CA ARG A 101 -6.09 4.57 1.67
C ARG A 101 -5.21 3.88 2.72
N VAL A 102 -5.72 2.82 3.36
CA VAL A 102 -4.92 2.01 4.30
C VAL A 102 -3.87 1.22 3.51
N ARG A 103 -2.64 1.20 4.01
CA ARG A 103 -1.57 0.31 3.54
C ARG A 103 -0.86 -0.32 4.72
N ARG A 104 -0.58 -1.62 4.64
CA ARG A 104 0.41 -2.28 5.51
C ARG A 104 1.74 -2.34 4.75
N ARG A 105 2.77 -1.66 5.26
CA ARG A 105 4.14 -1.83 4.76
C ARG A 105 4.91 -2.83 5.60
N PHE A 106 5.82 -3.55 4.96
CA PHE A 106 6.77 -4.46 5.60
C PHE A 106 8.18 -3.90 5.44
N PHE A 107 9.02 -4.05 6.47
CA PHE A 107 10.39 -3.53 6.48
C PHE A 107 11.27 -4.40 7.39
N ARG A 108 12.59 -4.23 7.29
CA ARG A 108 13.56 -4.94 8.14
C ARG A 108 13.96 -4.06 9.31
N ALA A 109 13.85 -4.59 10.53
CA ALA A 109 14.26 -3.92 11.77
C ALA A 109 14.77 -4.96 12.77
N GLY A 110 15.92 -4.70 13.42
CA GLY A 110 16.49 -5.60 14.44
C GLY A 110 16.71 -7.04 13.95
N GLY A 111 17.13 -7.23 12.69
CA GLY A 111 17.29 -8.56 12.08
C GLY A 111 15.98 -9.29 11.72
N SER A 112 14.81 -8.70 11.99
CA SER A 112 13.49 -9.30 11.77
C SER A 112 12.69 -8.58 10.67
N THR A 113 11.64 -9.23 10.14
CA THR A 113 10.63 -8.54 9.33
C THR A 113 9.58 -7.93 10.25
N ALA A 114 9.50 -6.61 10.26
CA ALA A 114 8.46 -5.85 10.93
C ALA A 114 7.39 -5.39 9.92
N SER A 115 6.25 -4.92 10.42
CA SER A 115 5.22 -4.28 9.61
C SER A 115 4.57 -3.11 10.32
N ARG A 116 4.12 -2.10 9.57
CA ARG A 116 3.31 -0.99 10.06
C ARG A 116 2.09 -0.82 9.17
N THR A 117 0.91 -0.69 9.77
CA THR A 117 -0.28 -0.20 9.09
C THR A 117 -0.27 1.32 9.17
N GLU A 118 -0.50 1.99 8.05
CA GLU A 118 -0.42 3.43 7.88
C GLU A 118 -1.41 3.89 6.80
N VAL A 119 -1.75 5.18 6.79
CA VAL A 119 -2.59 5.77 5.74
C VAL A 119 -1.68 6.37 4.68
N HIS A 120 -1.81 5.90 3.44
CA HIS A 120 -1.19 6.55 2.28
C HIS A 120 -2.15 7.65 1.82
N ALA A 121 -1.75 8.90 2.01
CA ALA A 121 -2.54 10.07 1.68
C ALA A 121 -2.44 10.39 0.18
N ASP A 122 -3.60 10.63 -0.43
CA ASP A 122 -3.70 11.23 -1.77
C ASP A 122 -3.80 12.76 -1.64
N LYS A 123 -4.48 13.24 -0.59
CA LYS A 123 -4.67 14.66 -0.27
C LYS A 123 -4.63 14.89 1.24
N ILE A 124 -3.98 15.97 1.65
CA ILE A 124 -4.11 16.55 3.00
C ILE A 124 -4.59 18.00 2.84
N LEU A 125 -5.62 18.37 3.59
CA LEU A 125 -6.31 19.66 3.51
C LEU A 125 -6.52 20.22 4.92
N SER A 126 -6.28 21.52 5.14
CA SER A 126 -6.63 22.15 6.43
C SER A 126 -8.15 22.08 6.64
N ALA A 127 -8.60 21.69 7.84
CA ALA A 127 -10.00 21.41 8.16
C ALA A 127 -10.95 22.61 7.94
N ARG A 128 -10.44 23.84 7.99
CA ARG A 128 -11.19 25.07 7.62
C ARG A 128 -11.59 25.14 6.14
N SER A 129 -11.06 24.27 5.29
CA SER A 129 -11.22 24.30 3.82
C SER A 129 -12.45 23.51 3.35
N GLY A 130 -13.60 23.68 4.00
CA GLY A 130 -14.78 22.80 3.84
C GLY A 130 -15.20 22.51 2.39
N VAL A 131 -15.18 23.52 1.51
CA VAL A 131 -15.46 23.35 0.07
C VAL A 131 -14.45 22.42 -0.59
N ARG A 132 -13.14 22.64 -0.36
CA ARG A 132 -12.07 21.81 -0.92
C ARG A 132 -12.09 20.38 -0.40
N ILE A 133 -12.52 20.18 0.85
CA ILE A 133 -12.69 18.86 1.46
C ILE A 133 -13.84 18.14 0.77
N ARG A 134 -15.00 18.78 0.64
CA ARG A 134 -16.17 18.24 -0.07
C ARG A 134 -15.83 17.82 -1.51
N THR A 135 -15.27 18.72 -2.32
CA THR A 135 -14.85 18.43 -3.70
C THR A 135 -13.76 17.35 -3.80
N ALA A 136 -12.96 17.15 -2.75
CA ALA A 136 -11.97 16.08 -2.70
C ALA A 136 -12.55 14.71 -2.31
N LEU A 137 -13.71 14.70 -1.65
CA LEU A 137 -14.39 13.49 -1.16
C LEU A 137 -15.46 12.98 -2.12
N GLU A 138 -16.27 13.86 -2.71
CA GLU A 138 -17.43 13.50 -3.55
C GLU A 138 -17.09 12.42 -4.60
N PRO A 139 -16.11 12.63 -5.52
CA PRO A 139 -15.79 11.60 -6.51
C PRO A 139 -15.29 10.28 -5.90
N ARG A 140 -14.64 10.34 -4.74
CA ARG A 140 -14.10 9.15 -4.05
C ARG A 140 -15.15 8.36 -3.29
N VAL A 141 -16.29 8.98 -2.98
CA VAL A 141 -17.47 8.30 -2.44
C VAL A 141 -18.27 7.68 -3.60
N ASP A 142 -18.42 8.41 -4.72
CA ASP A 142 -19.05 7.89 -5.94
C ASP A 142 -18.33 6.63 -6.46
N ASP A 143 -16.98 6.65 -6.48
CA ASP A 143 -16.11 5.51 -6.82
C ASP A 143 -16.35 4.24 -5.95
N LEU A 144 -17.00 4.36 -4.77
CA LEU A 144 -17.24 3.21 -3.89
C LEU A 144 -18.35 2.28 -4.41
N ASN A 145 -19.23 2.76 -5.30
CA ASN A 145 -20.41 2.03 -5.78
C ASN A 145 -21.33 1.52 -4.64
N LEU A 146 -21.60 2.37 -3.64
CA LEU A 146 -22.49 2.12 -2.50
C LEU A 146 -23.93 2.60 -2.75
#